data_AF-A0A1B6EQ06-F1
#
_entry.id   AF-A0A1B6EQ06-F1
#
_cell.length_a   1.000
_cell.length_b   1.000
_cell.length_c   1.000
_cell.angle_alpha   90.00
_cell.angle_beta   90.00
_cell.angle_gamma   90.00
#
_symmetry.space_group_name_H-M   'P 1'
#
loop_
_entity.id
_entity.type
_entity.pdbx_description
1 polymer ?
#
loop_
_entity_poly.entity_id
_entity_poly.type
_entity_poly.pdbx_seq_one_letter_code
_entity_poly.pdbx_strand_id
1 'polypeptide(L)'
;NYQLVDNAIYAIQAALANQLSWSDIEIQLKEAQNMNDKMATTIRNLKLRSNQISLFLTDVIIESDDNEDDQDKKLPSMVVDIDLGLTSFANARKYYDQKRHAAKKQQKTIESQTKALKSAERKTKQSLKEVQISASINKARKVFWFEKFFWFISSENYLVIGGRDQIQNELIVKRYLKANDIYVHADIHGASSIVIKNRTQGEV
;
A
#
# COMPACT_ATOMS: atom_id res chain seq x y z
N ASN A 1 16.21 -39.14 -9.62
CA ASN A 1 16.19 -38.89 -11.10
C ASN A 1 17.45 -38.29 -11.71
N TYR A 2 18.51 -37.94 -10.95
CA TYR A 2 19.68 -37.27 -11.55
C TYR A 2 20.38 -38.11 -12.63
N GLN A 3 20.49 -39.43 -12.45
CA GLN A 3 21.12 -40.33 -13.42
C GLN A 3 20.39 -40.33 -14.77
N LEU A 4 19.05 -40.29 -14.77
CA LEU A 4 18.26 -40.19 -16.00
C LEU A 4 18.54 -38.85 -16.72
N VAL A 5 18.68 -37.76 -15.97
CA VAL A 5 19.00 -36.45 -16.53
C VAL A 5 20.40 -36.47 -17.16
N ASP A 6 21.41 -36.97 -16.46
CA ASP A 6 22.79 -37.01 -16.98
C ASP A 6 22.91 -37.93 -18.21
N ASN A 7 22.23 -39.08 -18.20
CA ASN A 7 22.21 -39.98 -19.36
C ASN A 7 21.55 -39.31 -20.58
N ALA A 8 20.48 -38.54 -20.38
CA ALA A 8 19.80 -37.83 -21.46
C ALA A 8 20.69 -36.73 -22.04
N ILE A 9 21.37 -35.97 -21.17
CA ILE A 9 22.34 -34.95 -21.59
C ILE A 9 23.46 -35.61 -22.40
N TYR A 10 24.04 -36.70 -21.89
CA TYR A 10 25.12 -37.41 -22.57
C TYR A 10 24.71 -37.95 -23.94
N ALA A 11 23.53 -38.57 -24.05
CA ALA A 11 23.04 -39.11 -25.32
C ALA A 11 22.89 -38.03 -26.40
N ILE A 12 22.33 -36.87 -26.03
CA ILE A 12 22.16 -35.76 -26.97
C ILE A 12 23.51 -35.09 -27.28
N GLN A 13 24.38 -34.91 -26.29
CA GLN A 13 25.74 -34.41 -26.54
C GLN A 13 26.55 -35.32 -27.46
N ALA A 14 26.43 -36.65 -27.31
CA ALA A 14 27.07 -37.62 -28.17
C ALA A 14 26.53 -37.53 -29.62
N ALA A 15 25.22 -37.39 -29.78
CA ALA A 15 24.61 -37.19 -31.10
C ALA A 15 25.10 -35.88 -31.77
N LEU A 16 25.18 -34.79 -30.99
CA LEU A 16 25.74 -33.52 -31.46
C LEU A 16 27.23 -33.62 -31.80
N ALA A 17 28.02 -34.38 -31.01
CA ALA A 17 29.43 -34.62 -31.28
C ALA A 17 29.66 -35.42 -32.57
N ASN A 18 28.71 -36.30 -32.92
CA ASN A 18 28.68 -37.04 -34.18
C ASN A 18 28.20 -36.20 -35.39
N GLN A 19 28.07 -34.87 -35.23
CA GLN A 19 27.64 -33.94 -36.28
C GLN A 19 26.22 -34.21 -36.82
N LEU A 20 25.37 -34.91 -36.06
CA LEU A 20 23.96 -35.07 -36.42
C LEU A 20 23.26 -33.72 -36.33
N SER A 21 22.45 -33.41 -37.35
CA SER A 21 21.60 -32.22 -37.29
C SER A 21 20.49 -32.44 -36.27
N TRP A 22 19.95 -31.36 -35.71
CA TRP A 22 18.87 -31.45 -34.74
C TRP A 22 17.58 -32.07 -35.30
N SER A 23 17.34 -31.93 -36.60
CA SER A 23 16.27 -32.65 -37.30
C SER A 23 16.51 -34.16 -37.29
N ASP A 24 17.76 -34.60 -37.47
CA ASP A 24 18.10 -36.02 -37.43
C ASP A 24 17.98 -36.57 -36.00
N ILE A 25 18.39 -35.80 -35.00
CA ILE A 25 18.21 -36.15 -33.58
C ILE A 25 16.73 -36.28 -33.25
N GLU A 26 15.85 -35.42 -33.79
CA GLU A 26 14.41 -35.54 -33.58
C GLU A 26 13.82 -36.80 -34.23
N ILE A 27 14.29 -37.16 -35.42
CA ILE A 27 13.89 -38.40 -36.11
C ILE A 27 14.34 -39.63 -35.30
N GLN A 28 15.62 -39.67 -34.90
CA GLN A 28 16.16 -40.74 -34.06
C GLN A 28 15.44 -40.85 -32.72
N LEU A 29 15.07 -39.72 -32.12
CA LEU A 29 14.32 -39.70 -30.88
C LEU A 29 12.91 -40.29 -31.07
N LYS A 30 12.22 -39.97 -32.16
CA LYS A 30 10.91 -40.56 -32.49
C LYS A 30 11.00 -42.07 -32.74
N GLU A 31 12.05 -42.53 -33.43
CA GLU A 31 12.31 -43.96 -33.63
C GLU A 31 12.58 -44.67 -32.30
N ALA A 32 13.42 -44.09 -31.43
CA ALA A 32 13.69 -44.64 -30.10
C ALA A 32 12.45 -44.64 -29.20
N GLN A 33 11.57 -43.64 -29.33
CA GLN A 33 10.27 -43.61 -28.66
C GLN A 33 9.34 -44.74 -29.15
N ASN A 34 9.31 -45.01 -30.46
CA ASN A 34 8.54 -46.12 -31.03
C ASN A 34 9.07 -47.48 -30.56
N MET A 35 10.37 -47.58 -30.28
CA MET A 35 10.99 -48.78 -29.70
C MET A 35 10.75 -48.90 -28.17
N ASN A 36 9.93 -48.03 -27.58
CA ASN A 36 9.64 -47.98 -26.14
C ASN A 36 10.91 -47.84 -25.26
N ASP A 37 11.92 -47.11 -25.75
CA ASP A 37 13.05 -46.75 -24.89
C ASP A 37 12.56 -45.78 -23.79
N LYS A 38 12.82 -46.16 -22.53
CA LYS A 38 12.44 -45.40 -21.33
C LYS A 38 13.08 -44.01 -21.34
N MET A 39 14.32 -43.89 -21.82
CA MET A 39 15.03 -42.62 -21.91
C MET A 39 14.42 -41.69 -22.96
N ALA A 40 14.17 -42.20 -24.16
CA ALA A 40 13.59 -41.44 -25.26
C ALA A 40 12.16 -40.95 -24.92
N THR A 41 11.39 -41.78 -24.21
CA THR A 41 10.02 -41.43 -23.75
C THR A 41 10.02 -40.31 -22.71
N THR A 42 11.11 -40.15 -21.97
CA THR A 42 11.29 -39.08 -20.97
C THR A 42 11.50 -37.72 -21.64
N ILE A 43 12.13 -37.68 -22.82
CA ILE A 43 12.37 -36.44 -23.57
C ILE A 43 11.10 -36.05 -24.34
N ARG A 44 10.50 -34.92 -23.98
CA ARG A 44 9.25 -34.43 -24.61
C ARG A 44 9.50 -33.42 -25.71
N ASN A 45 10.53 -32.58 -25.56
CA ASN A 45 10.78 -31.50 -26.51
C ASN A 45 12.27 -31.15 -26.58
N LEU A 46 12.74 -30.78 -27.77
CA LEU A 46 14.11 -30.35 -28.03
C LEU A 46 14.10 -28.85 -28.39
N LYS A 47 14.69 -28.01 -27.53
CA LYS A 47 14.73 -26.55 -27.73
C LYS A 47 16.08 -26.14 -28.33
N LEU A 48 16.15 -26.26 -29.66
CA LEU A 48 17.31 -25.94 -30.48
C LEU A 48 17.96 -24.59 -30.16
N ARG A 49 17.14 -23.53 -30.08
CA ARG A 49 17.64 -22.14 -29.97
C ARG A 49 18.29 -21.83 -28.63
N SER A 50 17.91 -22.54 -27.58
CA SER A 50 18.38 -22.29 -26.21
C SER A 50 19.29 -23.39 -25.68
N ASN A 51 19.70 -24.35 -26.52
CA ASN A 51 20.50 -25.50 -26.13
C ASN A 51 19.91 -26.26 -24.92
N GLN A 52 18.59 -26.40 -24.90
CA GLN A 52 17.84 -27.01 -23.80
C GLN A 52 16.98 -28.16 -24.27
N ILE A 53 16.71 -29.09 -23.36
CA ILE A 53 15.75 -30.18 -23.56
C ILE A 53 14.70 -30.16 -22.48
N SER A 54 13.47 -30.48 -22.85
CA SER A 54 12.36 -30.60 -21.90
C SER A 54 12.19 -32.07 -21.53
N LEU A 55 12.51 -32.43 -20.29
CA LEU A 55 12.33 -33.78 -19.75
C LEU A 55 11.06 -33.85 -18.90
N PHE A 56 10.31 -34.94 -19.06
CA PHE A 56 9.19 -35.28 -18.18
C PHE A 56 9.72 -36.06 -16.99
N LEU A 57 9.82 -35.41 -15.83
CA LEU A 57 10.36 -36.03 -14.62
C LEU A 57 9.22 -36.41 -13.67
N THR A 58 9.16 -37.69 -13.30
CA THR A 58 8.29 -38.25 -12.25
C THR A 58 9.13 -38.43 -11.00
N ASP A 59 8.77 -37.83 -9.86
CA ASP A 59 9.52 -38.08 -8.63
C ASP A 59 9.40 -39.54 -8.21
N VAL A 60 10.55 -40.20 -8.04
CA VAL A 60 10.64 -41.47 -7.33
C VAL A 60 10.65 -41.10 -5.86
N ILE A 61 9.68 -41.65 -5.13
CA ILE A 61 9.46 -41.44 -3.70
C ILE A 61 10.82 -41.47 -2.98
N ILE A 62 11.17 -40.36 -2.34
CA ILE A 62 12.29 -40.34 -1.41
C ILE A 62 11.77 -40.99 -0.13
N GLU A 63 11.89 -42.31 -0.04
CA GLU A 63 11.85 -43.01 1.23
C GLU A 63 13.19 -42.74 1.93
N SER A 64 13.32 -41.58 2.57
CA SER A 64 14.42 -41.34 3.51
C SER A 64 13.91 -40.50 4.69
N ASP A 65 13.47 -41.26 5.70
CA ASP A 65 13.68 -41.12 7.15
C ASP A 65 13.62 -39.74 7.85
N ASP A 66 12.90 -39.78 8.98
CA ASP A 66 12.97 -38.90 10.16
C ASP A 66 12.11 -37.62 10.25
N ASN A 67 10.95 -37.54 9.58
CA ASN A 67 9.87 -36.65 10.07
C ASN A 67 8.50 -37.30 9.84
N GLU A 68 7.86 -37.76 10.91
CA GLU A 68 6.58 -38.51 10.90
C GLU A 68 5.35 -37.70 10.42
N ASP A 69 5.49 -36.42 10.04
CA ASP A 69 4.35 -35.53 9.73
C ASP A 69 4.16 -35.16 8.23
N ASP A 70 4.99 -35.67 7.30
CA ASP A 70 4.97 -35.20 5.89
C ASP A 70 4.85 -36.35 4.85
N GLN A 71 4.06 -37.40 5.15
CA GLN A 71 3.96 -38.64 4.35
C GLN A 71 3.29 -38.52 2.95
N ASP A 72 2.76 -37.37 2.51
CA ASP A 72 1.86 -37.35 1.33
C ASP A 72 2.16 -36.32 0.21
N LYS A 73 3.34 -35.70 0.17
CA LYS A 73 3.68 -34.79 -0.95
C LYS A 73 4.28 -35.53 -2.14
N LYS A 74 3.46 -36.33 -2.85
CA LYS A 74 3.76 -36.72 -4.23
C LYS A 74 3.76 -35.46 -5.09
N LEU A 75 4.95 -34.99 -5.47
CA LEU A 75 5.06 -33.90 -6.43
C LEU A 75 4.52 -34.40 -7.79
N PRO A 76 3.63 -33.61 -8.45
CA PRO A 76 3.10 -34.00 -9.74
C PRO A 76 4.24 -34.09 -10.75
N SER A 77 4.16 -35.08 -11.62
CA SER A 77 5.10 -35.22 -12.73
C SER A 77 5.07 -33.94 -13.57
N MET A 78 6.24 -33.37 -13.82
CA MET A 78 6.34 -32.08 -14.48
C MET A 78 7.34 -32.11 -15.62
N VAL A 79 7.10 -31.28 -16.62
CA VAL A 79 8.04 -31.04 -17.70
C VAL A 79 9.02 -29.97 -17.25
N VAL A 80 10.30 -30.33 -17.16
CA VAL A 80 11.40 -29.46 -16.72
C VAL A 80 12.35 -29.23 -17.86
N ASP A 81 12.76 -27.98 -18.06
CA ASP A 81 13.78 -27.63 -19.03
C ASP A 81 15.18 -27.85 -18.44
N ILE A 82 16.05 -28.50 -19.19
CA ILE A 82 17.40 -28.84 -18.75
C ILE A 82 18.37 -28.31 -19.78
N ASP A 83 19.36 -27.58 -19.29
CA ASP A 83 20.44 -27.02 -20.10
C ASP A 83 21.47 -28.10 -20.40
N LEU A 84 21.74 -28.34 -21.67
CA LEU A 84 22.70 -29.35 -22.11
C LEU A 84 24.15 -28.93 -21.81
N GLY A 85 24.42 -27.64 -21.59
CA GLY A 85 25.76 -27.15 -21.24
C GLY A 85 26.13 -27.36 -19.77
N LEU A 86 25.20 -27.85 -18.94
CA LEU A 86 25.36 -27.98 -17.50
C LEU A 86 25.14 -29.43 -17.06
N THR A 87 25.73 -29.80 -15.93
CA THR A 87 25.46 -31.09 -15.28
C THR A 87 24.06 -31.12 -14.66
N SER A 88 23.53 -32.32 -14.36
CA SER A 88 22.25 -32.48 -13.65
C SER A 88 22.18 -31.62 -12.37
N PHE A 89 23.23 -31.66 -11.54
CA PHE A 89 23.32 -30.88 -10.31
C PHE A 89 23.40 -29.37 -10.53
N ALA A 90 24.13 -28.93 -11.57
CA ALA A 90 24.21 -27.51 -11.89
C ALA A 90 22.87 -26.96 -12.39
N ASN A 91 22.14 -27.74 -13.19
CA ASN A 91 20.77 -27.43 -13.59
C ASN A 91 19.84 -27.34 -12.36
N ALA A 92 19.90 -28.32 -11.46
CA ALA A 92 19.12 -28.29 -10.22
C ALA A 92 19.43 -27.04 -9.38
N ARG A 93 20.72 -26.72 -9.19
CA ARG A 93 21.15 -25.53 -8.45
C ARG A 93 20.61 -24.24 -9.06
N LYS A 94 20.62 -24.10 -10.39
CA LYS A 94 20.05 -22.96 -11.10
C LYS A 94 18.58 -22.75 -10.74
N TYR A 95 17.78 -23.83 -10.67
CA TYR A 95 16.38 -23.76 -10.27
C TYR A 95 16.21 -23.39 -8.78
N TYR A 96 17.03 -23.94 -7.89
CA TYR A 96 17.01 -23.57 -6.48
C TYR A 96 17.37 -22.09 -6.25
N ASP A 97 18.37 -21.59 -6.95
CA ASP A 97 18.77 -20.19 -6.89
C ASP A 97 17.66 -19.29 -7.45
N GLN A 98 17.02 -19.66 -8.55
CA GLN A 98 15.86 -18.95 -9.09
C GLN A 98 14.70 -18.90 -8.08
N LYS A 99 14.37 -20.02 -7.44
CA LYS A 99 13.36 -20.07 -6.37
C LYS A 99 13.70 -19.12 -5.23
N ARG A 100 14.96 -19.11 -4.75
CA ARG A 100 15.43 -18.23 -3.68
C ARG A 100 15.35 -16.75 -4.09
N HIS A 101 15.74 -16.43 -5.31
CA HIS A 101 15.64 -15.07 -5.84
C HIS A 101 14.19 -14.62 -5.99
N ALA A 102 13.30 -15.47 -6.48
CA ALA A 102 11.87 -15.20 -6.60
C ALA A 102 11.24 -14.94 -5.23
N ALA A 103 11.52 -15.79 -4.24
CA ALA A 103 11.06 -15.60 -2.86
C ALA A 103 11.55 -14.27 -2.27
N LYS A 104 12.84 -13.93 -2.47
CA LYS A 104 13.40 -12.65 -2.01
C LYS A 104 12.75 -11.44 -2.71
N LYS A 105 12.44 -11.54 -4.01
CA LYS A 105 11.72 -10.48 -4.75
C LYS A 105 10.30 -10.32 -4.23
N GLN A 106 9.57 -11.41 -4.02
CA GLN A 106 8.22 -11.40 -3.47
C GLN A 106 8.18 -10.71 -2.11
N GLN A 107 9.09 -11.09 -1.19
CA GLN A 107 9.18 -10.49 0.14
C GLN A 107 9.40 -8.97 0.06
N LYS A 108 10.36 -8.53 -0.76
CA LYS A 108 10.63 -7.09 -0.97
C LYS A 108 9.44 -6.34 -1.54
N THR A 109 8.71 -6.94 -2.48
CA THR A 109 7.50 -6.35 -3.07
C THR A 109 6.42 -6.16 -2.00
N ILE A 110 6.17 -7.17 -1.16
CA ILE A 110 5.21 -7.09 -0.06
C ILE A 110 5.61 -6.00 0.94
N GLU A 111 6.88 -5.93 1.33
CA GLU A 111 7.37 -4.89 2.26
C GLU A 111 7.22 -3.48 1.68
N SER A 112 7.52 -3.29 0.40
CA SER A 112 7.33 -2.01 -0.29
C SER A 112 5.85 -1.61 -0.36
N GLN A 113 4.98 -2.55 -0.75
CA GLN A 113 3.54 -2.31 -0.86
C GLN A 113 2.90 -2.01 0.49
N THR A 114 3.23 -2.78 1.54
CA THR A 114 2.72 -2.55 2.89
C THR A 114 3.16 -1.20 3.46
N LYS A 115 4.40 -0.77 3.17
CA LYS A 115 4.89 0.55 3.58
C LYS A 115 4.13 1.69 2.86
N ALA A 116 3.91 1.55 1.55
CA ALA A 116 3.15 2.52 0.77
C ALA A 116 1.69 2.64 1.27
N LEU A 117 1.01 1.51 1.48
CA LEU A 117 -0.36 1.48 2.01
C LEU A 117 -0.46 2.14 3.39
N LYS A 118 0.43 1.78 4.33
CA LYS A 118 0.45 2.41 5.66
C LYS A 118 0.67 3.92 5.58
N SER A 119 1.52 4.39 4.66
CA SER A 119 1.74 5.82 4.46
C SER A 119 0.52 6.54 3.90
N ALA A 120 -0.19 5.90 2.96
CA ALA A 120 -1.41 6.42 2.37
C ALA A 120 -2.53 6.49 3.43
N GLU A 121 -2.73 5.42 4.20
CA GLU A 121 -3.68 5.38 5.32
C GLU A 121 -3.41 6.49 6.34
N ARG A 122 -2.14 6.72 6.71
CA ARG A 122 -1.77 7.78 7.66
C ARG A 122 -2.12 9.16 7.12
N LYS A 123 -1.80 9.43 5.85
CA LYS A 123 -2.15 10.71 5.20
C LYS A 123 -3.66 10.89 5.12
N THR A 124 -4.41 9.87 4.70
CA THR A 124 -5.88 9.92 4.64
C THR A 124 -6.49 10.19 6.02
N LYS A 125 -6.01 9.51 7.08
CA LYS A 125 -6.47 9.76 8.45
C LYS A 125 -6.16 11.17 8.94
N GLN A 126 -5.00 11.71 8.59
CA GLN A 126 -4.63 13.10 8.93
C GLN A 126 -5.53 14.10 8.21
N SER A 127 -5.72 13.94 6.90
CA SER A 127 -6.60 14.81 6.11
C SER A 127 -8.05 14.75 6.60
N LEU A 128 -8.57 13.57 6.97
CA LEU A 128 -9.91 13.45 7.55
C LEU A 128 -10.03 14.22 8.88
N LYS A 129 -9.01 14.20 9.74
CA LYS A 129 -9.00 14.99 10.98
C LYS A 129 -8.97 16.49 10.72
N GLU A 130 -8.16 16.94 9.76
CA GLU A 130 -8.10 18.36 9.37
C GLU A 130 -9.44 18.86 8.81
N VAL A 131 -10.11 18.04 7.98
CA VAL A 131 -11.46 18.33 7.47
C VAL A 131 -12.47 18.39 8.61
N GLN A 132 -12.40 17.50 9.60
CA GLN A 132 -13.29 17.55 10.77
C GLN A 132 -13.07 18.80 11.64
N ILE A 133 -11.81 19.19 11.87
CA ILE A 133 -11.48 20.40 12.64
C ILE A 133 -12.00 21.64 11.91
N SER A 134 -11.74 21.76 10.61
CA SER A 134 -12.23 22.89 9.80
C SER A 134 -13.76 22.93 9.69
N ALA A 135 -14.43 21.79 9.57
CA ALA A 135 -15.89 21.71 9.62
C ALA A 135 -16.46 22.13 10.99
N SER A 136 -15.80 21.77 12.09
CA SER A 136 -16.18 22.21 13.45
C SER A 136 -16.00 23.72 13.63
N ILE A 137 -14.91 24.29 13.12
CA ILE A 137 -14.66 25.74 13.13
C ILE A 137 -15.71 26.49 12.32
N ASN A 138 -16.13 25.97 11.16
CA ASN A 138 -17.21 26.59 10.36
C ASN A 138 -18.60 26.47 11.01
N LYS A 139 -18.77 25.57 11.99
CA LYS A 139 -19.96 25.50 12.86
C LYS A 139 -19.89 26.51 14.02
N ALA A 140 -18.85 27.34 14.11
CA ALA A 140 -18.76 28.38 15.11
C ALA A 140 -19.97 29.33 14.99
N ARG A 141 -20.60 29.59 16.13
CA ARG A 141 -21.76 30.47 16.29
C ARG A 141 -21.58 31.80 15.56
N LYS A 142 -22.66 32.37 15.05
CA LYS A 142 -22.66 33.75 14.53
C LYS A 142 -22.16 34.67 15.64
N VAL A 143 -20.96 35.24 15.47
CA VAL A 143 -20.38 36.21 16.41
C VAL A 143 -21.27 37.45 16.40
N PHE A 144 -21.78 37.85 17.57
CA PHE A 144 -22.60 39.05 17.64
C PHE A 144 -21.74 40.29 17.47
N TRP A 145 -22.30 41.32 16.82
CA TRP A 145 -21.56 42.55 16.50
C TRP A 145 -21.00 43.28 17.74
N PHE A 146 -21.60 43.07 18.91
CA PHE A 146 -21.20 43.72 20.17
C PHE A 146 -20.02 43.04 20.86
N GLU A 147 -19.66 41.80 20.48
CA GLU A 147 -18.59 41.03 21.14
C GLU A 147 -17.20 41.64 20.96
N LYS A 148 -17.06 42.53 19.97
CA LYS A 148 -15.85 43.34 19.76
C LYS A 148 -15.66 44.44 20.81
N PHE A 149 -16.62 44.71 21.68
CA PHE A 149 -16.55 45.70 22.76
C PHE A 149 -16.39 45.01 24.13
N PHE A 150 -16.19 45.76 25.21
CA PHE A 150 -16.52 45.22 26.53
C PHE A 150 -18.02 45.06 26.62
N TRP A 151 -18.51 43.88 26.96
CA TRP A 151 -19.94 43.63 27.04
C TRP A 151 -20.25 42.62 28.13
N PHE A 152 -21.43 42.77 28.70
CA PHE A 152 -22.03 41.77 29.56
C PHE A 152 -23.55 41.91 29.49
N ILE A 153 -24.26 40.92 30.00
CA ILE A 153 -25.70 40.94 30.18
C ILE A 153 -25.96 41.22 31.65
N SER A 154 -26.73 42.27 31.96
CA SER A 154 -27.08 42.59 33.35
C SER A 154 -28.02 41.53 33.93
N SER A 155 -28.22 41.54 35.25
CA SER A 155 -29.18 40.66 35.94
C SER A 155 -30.61 40.77 35.40
N GLU A 156 -30.99 41.95 34.91
CA GLU A 156 -32.28 42.23 34.27
C GLU A 156 -32.29 41.97 32.75
N ASN A 157 -31.28 41.26 32.25
CA ASN A 157 -31.17 40.83 30.86
C ASN A 157 -31.01 41.97 29.84
N TYR A 158 -30.46 43.11 30.26
CA TYR A 158 -30.07 44.20 29.35
C TYR A 158 -28.65 43.98 28.82
N LEU A 159 -28.45 44.25 27.53
CA LEU A 159 -27.12 44.22 26.92
C LEU A 159 -26.38 45.52 27.25
N VAL A 160 -25.27 45.40 27.98
CA VAL A 160 -24.39 46.51 28.31
C VAL A 160 -23.15 46.45 27.43
N ILE A 161 -22.77 47.57 26.80
CA ILE A 161 -21.58 47.67 25.95
C ILE A 161 -20.71 48.86 26.39
N GLY A 162 -19.39 48.69 26.36
CA GLY A 162 -18.41 49.73 26.69
C GLY A 162 -17.16 49.65 25.82
N GLY A 163 -16.54 50.79 25.53
CA GLY A 163 -15.37 50.86 24.65
C GLY A 163 -14.07 50.52 25.39
N ARG A 164 -13.13 49.84 24.71
CA ARG A 164 -11.81 49.53 25.28
C ARG A 164 -10.83 50.70 25.20
N ASP A 165 -11.06 51.60 24.26
CA ASP A 165 -10.22 52.75 23.94
C ASP A 165 -11.10 53.96 23.58
N GLN A 166 -10.48 55.13 23.47
CA GLN A 166 -11.18 56.37 23.12
C GLN A 166 -11.90 56.27 21.77
N ILE A 167 -11.31 55.56 20.80
CA ILE A 167 -11.89 55.38 19.46
C ILE A 167 -13.16 54.53 19.53
N GLN A 168 -13.15 53.41 20.27
CA GLN A 168 -14.37 52.60 20.47
C GLN A 168 -15.41 53.32 21.29
N ASN A 169 -15.02 54.10 22.31
CA ASN A 169 -15.95 54.93 23.08
C ASN A 169 -16.74 55.86 22.16
N GLU A 170 -16.04 56.62 21.31
CA GLU A 170 -16.69 57.49 20.32
C GLU A 170 -17.56 56.71 19.33
N LEU A 171 -17.09 55.55 18.86
CA LEU A 171 -17.84 54.70 17.94
C LEU A 171 -19.14 54.20 18.58
N ILE A 172 -19.10 53.76 19.84
CA ILE A 172 -20.28 53.29 20.57
C ILE A 172 -21.31 54.40 20.70
N VAL A 173 -20.88 55.60 21.12
CA VAL A 173 -21.76 56.74 21.31
C VAL A 173 -22.32 57.26 19.99
N LYS A 174 -21.49 57.44 18.96
CA LYS A 174 -21.93 58.03 17.69
C LYS A 174 -22.74 57.08 16.82
N ARG A 175 -22.39 55.79 16.79
CA ARG A 175 -22.99 54.82 15.85
C ARG A 175 -24.01 53.90 16.51
N TYR A 176 -23.81 53.54 17.77
CA TYR A 176 -24.61 52.50 18.39
C TYR A 176 -25.64 53.06 19.36
N LEU A 177 -25.42 54.18 20.07
CA LEU A 177 -26.40 54.78 20.97
C LEU A 177 -27.67 55.22 20.22
N LYS A 178 -28.84 54.79 20.70
CA LYS A 178 -30.16 55.21 20.21
C LYS A 178 -30.88 56.04 21.28
N ALA A 179 -31.95 56.74 20.90
CA ALA A 179 -32.71 57.62 21.79
C ALA A 179 -33.23 56.92 23.07
N ASN A 180 -33.53 55.63 23.01
CA ASN A 180 -34.06 54.86 24.16
C ASN A 180 -32.97 54.17 24.99
N ASP A 181 -31.71 54.26 24.57
CA ASP A 181 -30.61 53.63 25.27
C ASP A 181 -30.07 54.57 26.37
N ILE A 182 -29.56 53.98 27.44
CA ILE A 182 -29.01 54.75 28.56
C ILE A 182 -27.50 54.88 28.38
N TYR A 183 -27.00 56.11 28.50
CA TYR A 183 -25.57 56.41 28.49
C TYR A 183 -25.06 56.59 29.92
N VAL A 184 -23.93 55.95 30.23
CA VAL A 184 -23.29 56.00 31.54
C VAL A 184 -21.79 56.24 31.37
N HIS A 185 -21.25 57.15 32.18
CA HIS A 185 -19.83 57.47 32.26
C HIS A 185 -19.45 57.73 33.72
N ALA A 186 -18.25 57.32 34.12
CA ALA A 186 -17.74 57.67 35.45
C ALA A 186 -17.10 59.06 35.40
N ASP A 187 -17.23 59.86 36.46
CA ASP A 187 -16.62 61.20 36.52
C ASP A 187 -15.11 61.12 36.82
N ILE A 188 -14.37 60.45 35.94
CA ILE A 188 -12.94 60.19 36.02
C ILE A 188 -12.35 60.25 34.60
N HIS A 189 -11.22 60.93 34.45
CA HIS A 189 -10.51 60.99 33.18
C HIS A 189 -10.03 59.61 32.72
N GLY A 190 -10.37 59.25 31.48
CA GLY A 190 -10.03 57.95 30.89
C GLY A 190 -11.02 56.83 31.19
N ALA A 191 -12.16 57.12 31.85
CA ALA A 191 -13.22 56.14 32.03
C ALA A 191 -13.84 55.69 30.70
N SER A 192 -14.30 54.43 30.67
CA SER A 192 -14.98 53.88 29.50
C SER A 192 -16.38 54.48 29.36
N SER A 193 -16.81 54.72 28.12
CA SER A 193 -18.19 55.10 27.81
C SER A 193 -19.06 53.86 27.73
N ILE A 194 -20.07 53.77 28.58
CA ILE A 194 -20.96 52.60 28.69
C ILE A 194 -22.34 52.95 28.14
N VAL A 195 -22.90 52.06 27.33
CA VAL A 195 -24.27 52.16 26.80
C VAL A 195 -25.05 50.92 27.17
N ILE A 196 -26.22 51.11 27.77
CA ILE A 196 -27.16 50.05 28.12
C ILE A 196 -28.25 50.02 27.05
N LYS A 197 -28.37 48.88 26.36
CA LYS A 197 -29.35 48.67 25.30
C LYS A 197 -30.72 48.39 25.87
N ASN A 198 -31.65 49.31 25.65
CA ASN A 198 -33.02 49.12 26.05
C ASN A 198 -33.83 48.50 24.88
N ARG A 199 -34.46 47.36 25.13
CA ARG A 199 -35.30 46.66 24.13
C ARG A 199 -36.77 47.06 24.22
N THR A 200 -37.22 47.65 25.33
CA THR A 200 -38.62 47.97 25.57
C THR A 200 -38.91 49.41 25.18
N GLN A 201 -39.77 49.59 24.16
CA GLN A 201 -40.55 50.81 24.02
C GLN A 201 -41.62 50.80 25.11
N GLY A 202 -41.24 51.18 26.32
CA GLY A 202 -42.17 51.40 27.43
C GLY A 202 -41.93 52.81 27.93
N GLU A 203 -42.94 53.67 27.77
CA GLU A 203 -43.00 54.98 28.42
C GLU A 203 -42.72 54.84 29.92
N VAL A 204 -41.93 55.78 30.44
CA VAL A 204 -41.63 55.93 31.87
C VAL A 204 -42.85 56.50 32.59
#